data_AF-A0A0C9S589-F1
#
_entry.id   AF-A0A0C9S589-F1
#
_cell.length_a   1.000
_cell.length_b   1.000
_cell.length_c   1.000
_cell.angle_alpha   90.00
_cell.angle_beta   90.00
_cell.angle_gamma   90.00
#
_symmetry.space_group_name_H-M   'P 1'
#
loop_
_entity.id
_entity.type
_entity.pdbx_description
1 polymer ?
#
loop_
_entity_poly.entity_id
_entity_poly.type
_entity_poly.pdbx_seq_one_letter_code
_entity_poly.pdbx_strand_id
1 'polypeptide(L)'
;SALRSVKAGSVNPAATPSAMNILLILILITLRSLIPSGAESYEEWTEDYYVCSTPACLERAMLINASMNSSVDPCSDFFSYACGGWASKHKPSSRGWCGVVDLLEGQRTRKMKRIMEEMTFVDFNQSVAQKAYVFYNTCVEFPHQENRRDGFLHVLSRAGFHEWPIVPNDTGAQKWNNSTELLQDVGILTVLDVFVKKDAERSTYH
;
A
#
# COMPACT_ATOMS: atom_id res chain seq x y z
N SER A 1 -12.46 4.43 51.20
CA SER A 1 -12.34 3.05 51.70
C SER A 1 -11.57 2.26 50.66
N ALA A 2 -10.31 1.84 50.80
CA ALA A 2 -9.41 1.72 51.94
C ALA A 2 -7.97 2.06 51.49
N LEU A 3 -7.27 2.87 52.27
CA LEU A 3 -5.82 3.13 52.11
C LEU A 3 -5.06 2.03 52.86
N ARG A 4 -4.17 1.30 52.17
CA ARG A 4 -3.24 0.34 52.78
C ARG A 4 -1.90 1.03 53.02
N SER A 5 -1.50 1.04 54.29
CA SER A 5 -0.27 1.59 54.84
C SER A 5 0.98 0.88 54.29
N VAL A 6 1.93 1.63 53.74
CA VAL A 6 3.30 1.18 53.47
C VAL A 6 4.16 1.57 54.67
N LYS A 7 4.80 0.57 55.29
CA LYS A 7 5.68 0.71 56.45
C LYS A 7 6.93 1.52 56.11
N ALA A 8 7.22 2.51 56.95
CA ALA A 8 8.48 3.26 56.94
C ALA A 8 9.65 2.36 57.37
N GLY A 9 10.69 2.30 56.52
CA GLY A 9 11.98 1.70 56.84
C GLY A 9 12.82 2.65 57.69
N SER A 10 13.46 2.07 58.71
CA SER A 10 14.34 2.67 59.71
C SER A 10 15.39 3.63 59.12
N VAL A 11 15.41 4.86 59.63
CA VAL A 11 16.52 5.83 59.46
C VAL A 11 17.63 5.45 60.44
N ASN A 12 18.81 5.09 59.92
CA ASN A 12 20.01 4.91 60.74
C ASN A 12 20.63 6.28 61.06
N PRO A 13 21.19 6.47 62.28
CA PRO A 13 21.75 7.74 62.70
C PRO A 13 23.07 8.05 61.99
N ALA A 14 23.24 9.33 61.68
CA ALA A 14 24.40 9.89 61.01
C ALA A 14 25.72 9.54 61.72
N ALA A 15 26.62 8.87 61.00
CA ALA A 15 28.04 8.85 61.36
C ALA A 15 28.62 10.23 61.05
N THR A 16 29.07 10.95 62.08
CA THR A 16 29.78 12.23 61.93
C THR A 16 31.07 11.99 61.14
N PRO A 17 31.28 12.65 59.99
CA PRO A 17 32.52 12.48 59.24
C PRO A 17 33.68 13.05 60.04
N SER A 18 34.72 12.23 60.26
CA SER A 18 35.98 12.68 60.87
C SER A 18 36.59 13.82 60.03
N ALA A 19 37.35 14.72 60.67
CA ALA A 19 37.97 15.86 60.00
C ALA A 19 38.82 15.43 58.77
N MET A 20 39.37 14.21 58.77
CA MET A 20 40.06 13.63 57.62
C MET A 20 39.14 13.36 56.42
N ASN A 21 37.90 12.91 56.64
CA ASN A 21 36.93 12.69 55.56
C ASN A 21 36.44 14.02 54.97
N ILE A 22 36.28 15.05 55.80
CA ILE A 22 35.94 16.39 55.32
C ILE A 22 37.11 16.97 54.51
N LEU A 23 38.34 16.81 54.99
CA LEU A 23 39.54 17.26 54.27
C LEU A 23 39.70 16.54 52.92
N LEU A 24 39.46 15.23 52.87
CA LEU A 24 39.47 14.45 51.63
C LEU A 24 38.39 14.91 50.64
N ILE A 25 37.17 15.18 51.11
CA ILE A 25 36.10 15.70 50.25
C ILE A 25 36.45 17.08 49.70
N LEU A 26 37.02 17.97 50.53
CA LEU A 26 37.45 19.29 50.08
C LEU A 26 38.60 19.20 49.08
N ILE A 27 39.56 18.28 49.26
CA ILE A 27 40.64 18.01 48.31
C ILE A 27 40.10 17.47 46.98
N LEU A 28 39.07 16.60 47.00
CA LEU A 28 38.43 16.10 45.77
C LEU A 28 37.65 17.19 45.03
N ILE A 29 37.04 18.13 45.77
CA ILE A 29 36.34 19.28 45.17
C ILE A 29 37.33 20.28 44.57
N THR A 30 38.47 20.55 45.23
CA THR A 30 39.51 21.43 44.69
C THR A 30 40.28 20.79 43.53
N LEU A 31 40.47 19.47 43.51
CA LEU A 31 40.98 18.75 42.34
C LEU A 31 40.03 18.87 41.13
N ARG A 32 38.71 18.87 41.35
CA ARG A 32 37.71 19.05 40.27
C ARG A 32 37.76 20.44 39.64
N SER A 33 38.16 21.48 40.37
CA SER A 33 38.34 22.83 39.82
C SER A 33 39.66 23.03 39.06
N LEU A 34 40.60 22.09 39.15
CA LEU A 34 41.86 22.09 38.39
C LEU A 34 41.81 21.24 37.12
N ILE A 35 40.75 20.45 36.95
CA ILE A 35 40.38 19.90 35.64
C ILE A 35 39.70 21.07 34.93
N PRO A 36 40.26 21.63 33.85
CA PRO A 36 39.47 22.48 32.99
C PRO A 36 38.23 21.66 32.65
N SER A 37 37.03 22.20 32.86
CA SER A 37 35.90 21.78 32.05
C SER A 37 36.30 22.11 30.61
N GLY A 38 37.13 21.26 30.01
CA GLY A 38 37.02 20.97 28.61
C GLY A 38 35.53 20.72 28.48
N ALA A 39 34.85 21.62 27.76
CA ALA A 39 33.68 21.18 27.05
C ALA A 39 34.05 19.78 26.55
N GLU A 40 33.22 18.78 26.83
CA GLU A 40 33.19 17.65 25.92
C GLU A 40 33.00 18.32 24.56
N SER A 41 34.11 18.46 23.83
CA SER A 41 34.06 18.59 22.40
C SER A 41 33.42 17.28 22.01
N TYR A 42 32.09 17.28 21.97
CA TYR A 42 31.41 16.50 20.96
C TYR A 42 32.11 16.95 19.70
N GLU A 43 33.06 16.14 19.24
CA GLU A 43 33.53 16.22 17.87
C GLU A 43 32.24 16.13 17.07
N GLU A 44 31.83 17.27 16.52
CA GLU A 44 30.86 17.29 15.47
C GLU A 44 31.52 16.47 14.38
N TRP A 45 31.13 15.19 14.28
CA TRP A 45 31.48 14.32 13.18
C TRP A 45 30.84 14.93 11.95
N THR A 46 31.47 15.96 11.37
CA THR A 46 31.20 16.39 10.01
C THR A 46 31.85 15.34 9.12
N GLU A 47 31.28 14.13 9.09
CA GLU A 47 31.44 13.29 7.92
C GLU A 47 31.01 14.15 6.74
N ASP A 48 31.93 14.36 5.79
CA ASP A 48 31.65 15.14 4.59
C ASP A 48 30.77 14.27 3.68
N TYR A 49 29.47 14.17 4.03
CA TYR A 49 28.52 13.37 3.28
C TYR A 49 28.12 14.11 2.02
N TYR A 50 28.26 13.42 0.88
CA TYR A 50 27.82 13.96 -0.40
C TYR A 50 26.29 14.13 -0.42
N VAL A 51 25.83 15.38 -0.47
CA VAL A 51 24.41 15.72 -0.67
C VAL A 51 24.14 15.93 -2.15
N CYS A 52 23.26 15.12 -2.73
CA CYS A 52 22.86 15.25 -4.13
C CYS A 52 22.05 16.53 -4.37
N SER A 53 22.44 17.30 -5.38
CA SER A 53 21.78 18.56 -5.78
C SER A 53 21.15 18.50 -7.18
N THR A 54 21.03 17.32 -7.78
CA THR A 54 20.39 17.17 -9.09
C THR A 54 18.90 17.54 -9.01
N PRO A 55 18.27 17.98 -10.12
CA PRO A 55 16.83 18.28 -10.13
C PRO A 55 15.96 17.12 -9.63
N ALA A 56 16.33 15.87 -9.98
CA ALA A 56 15.62 14.67 -9.53
C ALA A 56 15.76 14.48 -8.01
N CYS A 57 16.94 14.71 -7.43
CA CYS A 57 17.13 14.63 -5.98
C CYS A 57 16.31 15.70 -5.25
N LEU A 58 16.30 16.93 -5.75
CA LEU A 58 15.52 18.02 -5.16
C LEU A 58 14.01 17.72 -5.20
N GLU A 59 13.51 17.27 -6.35
CA GLU A 59 12.10 16.90 -6.52
C GLU A 59 11.68 15.78 -5.54
N ARG A 60 12.52 14.75 -5.38
CA ARG A 60 12.25 13.66 -4.45
C ARG A 60 12.34 14.09 -3.00
N ALA A 61 13.33 14.91 -2.63
CA ALA A 61 13.45 15.46 -1.29
C ALA A 61 12.21 16.31 -0.91
N MET A 62 11.71 17.13 -1.84
CA MET A 62 10.48 17.91 -1.64
C MET A 62 9.26 17.01 -1.46
N LEU A 63 9.13 15.94 -2.25
CA LEU A 63 8.04 14.97 -2.11
C LEU A 63 8.05 14.26 -0.76
N ILE A 64 9.23 13.80 -0.31
CA ILE A 64 9.40 13.16 1.00
C ILE A 64 9.02 14.15 2.10
N ASN A 65 9.58 15.35 2.07
CA ASN A 65 9.30 16.37 3.08
C ASN A 65 7.81 16.76 3.13
N ALA A 66 7.14 16.84 1.98
CA ALA A 66 5.71 17.14 1.91
C ALA A 66 4.80 16.01 2.43
N SER A 67 5.33 14.79 2.52
CA SER A 67 4.61 13.60 2.99
C SER A 67 4.76 13.39 4.49
N MET A 68 5.85 13.87 5.08
CA MET A 68 6.14 13.75 6.51
C MET A 68 5.30 14.72 7.36
N ASN A 69 5.11 14.35 8.62
CA ASN A 69 4.65 15.20 9.71
C ASN A 69 5.71 15.21 10.82
N SER A 70 6.60 16.21 10.79
CA SER A 70 7.72 16.35 11.74
C SER A 70 7.30 16.69 13.17
N SER A 71 6.00 16.90 13.43
CA SER A 71 5.49 17.10 14.79
C SER A 71 5.26 15.79 15.56
N VAL A 72 5.35 14.64 14.89
CA VAL A 72 5.22 13.32 15.50
C VAL A 72 6.60 12.74 15.76
N ASP A 73 6.82 12.14 16.94
CA ASP A 73 8.08 11.45 17.23
C ASP A 73 8.16 10.13 16.42
N PRO A 74 9.14 9.98 15.50
CA PRO A 74 9.29 8.78 14.68
C PRO A 74 9.52 7.50 15.50
N CYS A 75 10.07 7.59 16.72
CA CYS A 75 10.27 6.45 17.61
C CYS A 75 8.96 5.94 18.21
N SER A 76 7.93 6.78 18.26
CA SER A 76 6.61 6.47 18.83
C SER A 76 5.59 6.02 17.77
N ASP A 77 5.53 6.72 16.64
CA ASP A 77 4.64 6.42 15.52
C ASP A 77 5.30 6.86 14.20
N PHE A 78 6.12 5.95 13.66
CA PHE A 78 6.82 6.19 12.40
C PHE A 78 5.86 6.37 11.21
N PHE A 79 4.67 5.77 11.24
CA PHE A 79 3.71 5.90 10.15
C PHE A 79 3.14 7.32 10.10
N SER A 80 2.69 7.85 11.23
CA SER A 80 2.18 9.22 11.31
C SER A 80 3.29 10.25 11.04
N TYR A 81 4.52 9.98 11.49
CA TYR A 81 5.69 10.81 11.11
C TYR A 81 5.98 10.77 9.61
N ALA A 82 6.04 9.60 8.98
CA ALA A 82 6.46 9.48 7.58
C ALA A 82 5.34 9.84 6.58
N CYS A 83 4.07 9.61 6.92
CA CYS A 83 2.94 9.70 6.00
C CYS A 83 1.87 10.71 6.41
N GLY A 84 1.93 11.27 7.63
CA GLY A 84 0.88 12.15 8.15
C GLY A 84 0.63 13.40 7.30
N GLY A 85 1.69 13.98 6.73
CA GLY A 85 1.59 15.09 5.78
C GLY A 85 0.88 14.68 4.48
N TRP A 86 1.15 13.48 3.96
CA TRP A 86 0.49 12.95 2.78
C TRP A 86 -1.00 12.68 3.04
N ALA A 87 -1.32 12.01 4.15
CA ALA A 87 -2.68 11.65 4.54
C ALA A 87 -3.57 12.90 4.79
N SER A 88 -2.97 14.00 5.29
CA SER A 88 -3.70 15.26 5.48
C SER A 88 -4.19 15.88 4.16
N LYS A 89 -3.47 15.63 3.05
CA LYS A 89 -3.76 16.19 1.71
C LYS A 89 -4.58 15.26 0.83
N HIS A 90 -4.54 13.96 1.10
CA HIS A 90 -5.16 12.93 0.25
C HIS A 90 -6.21 12.15 1.05
N LYS A 91 -7.46 12.62 1.01
CA LYS A 91 -8.57 11.90 1.63
C LYS A 91 -9.08 10.79 0.69
N PRO A 92 -9.41 9.60 1.21
CA PRO A 92 -10.04 8.56 0.41
C PRO A 92 -11.29 9.08 -0.29
N SER A 93 -11.42 8.75 -1.57
CA SER A 93 -12.70 8.92 -2.27
C SER A 93 -13.71 7.87 -1.79
N SER A 94 -14.86 7.76 -2.46
CA SER A 94 -15.91 6.76 -2.18
C SER A 94 -15.43 5.30 -2.07
N ARG A 95 -14.22 4.97 -2.51
CA ARG A 95 -13.59 3.64 -2.39
C ARG A 95 -13.08 3.30 -0.98
N GLY A 96 -13.14 4.23 -0.02
CA GLY A 96 -12.81 3.98 1.39
C GLY A 96 -11.31 3.90 1.71
N TRP A 97 -10.43 3.79 0.71
CA TRP A 97 -8.98 3.82 0.87
C TRP A 97 -8.30 4.61 -0.27
N CYS A 98 -7.12 5.18 0.02
CA CYS A 98 -6.26 5.84 -0.96
C CYS A 98 -4.82 5.82 -0.46
N GLY A 99 -3.92 5.28 -1.29
CA GLY A 99 -2.48 5.31 -1.10
C GLY A 99 -1.74 5.79 -2.35
N VAL A 100 -0.41 5.78 -2.27
CA VAL A 100 0.47 6.17 -3.39
C VAL A 100 0.32 5.24 -4.59
N VAL A 101 0.11 3.94 -4.36
CA VAL A 101 -0.10 2.97 -5.45
C VAL A 101 -1.37 3.29 -6.23
N ASP A 102 -2.49 3.60 -5.56
CA ASP A 102 -3.73 3.99 -6.26
C ASP A 102 -3.54 5.25 -7.11
N LEU A 103 -2.79 6.22 -6.60
CA LEU A 103 -2.48 7.45 -7.34
C LEU A 103 -1.70 7.12 -8.62
N LEU A 104 -0.66 6.28 -8.50
CA LEU A 104 0.18 5.85 -9.62
C LEU A 104 -0.61 5.00 -10.62
N GLU A 105 -1.46 4.09 -10.16
CA GLU A 105 -2.36 3.33 -11.03
C GLU A 105 -3.33 4.25 -11.76
N GLY A 106 -3.90 5.25 -11.08
CA GLY A 106 -4.74 6.26 -11.71
C GLY A 106 -4.00 7.09 -12.76
N GLN A 107 -2.73 7.44 -12.53
CA GLN A 107 -1.88 8.11 -13.52
C GLN A 107 -1.57 7.21 -14.72
N ARG A 108 -1.20 5.95 -14.48
CA ARG A 108 -0.94 4.95 -15.52
C ARG A 108 -2.17 4.71 -16.38
N THR A 109 -3.34 4.52 -15.76
CA THR A 109 -4.60 4.28 -16.47
C THR A 109 -4.98 5.48 -17.34
N ARG A 110 -4.83 6.72 -16.83
CA ARG A 110 -5.05 7.94 -17.64
C ARG A 110 -4.09 8.05 -18.83
N LYS A 111 -2.81 7.71 -18.61
CA LYS A 111 -1.81 7.70 -19.70
C LYS A 111 -2.16 6.66 -20.76
N MET A 112 -2.56 5.45 -20.35
CA MET A 112 -2.99 4.39 -21.27
C MET A 112 -4.23 4.80 -22.05
N LYS A 113 -5.24 5.37 -21.37
CA LYS A 113 -6.45 5.93 -22.01
C LYS A 113 -6.08 6.91 -23.11
N ARG A 114 -5.24 7.91 -22.80
CA ARG A 114 -4.78 8.91 -23.77
C ARG A 114 -4.07 8.27 -24.97
N ILE A 115 -3.19 7.30 -24.75
CA ILE A 115 -2.50 6.59 -25.84
C ILE A 115 -3.51 5.91 -26.76
N MET A 116 -4.54 5.24 -26.21
CA MET A 116 -5.58 4.60 -27.00
C MET A 116 -6.45 5.63 -27.74
N GLU A 117 -6.78 6.76 -27.12
CA GLU A 117 -7.58 7.83 -27.74
C GLU A 117 -6.85 8.58 -28.87
N GLU A 118 -5.51 8.58 -28.85
CA GLU A 118 -4.66 9.15 -29.91
C GLU A 118 -4.39 8.18 -31.07
N MET A 119 -4.76 6.89 -30.95
CA MET A 119 -4.58 5.90 -32.00
C MET A 119 -5.64 6.02 -33.10
N THR A 120 -5.26 5.60 -34.31
CA THR A 120 -6.17 5.55 -35.47
C THR A 120 -6.58 4.12 -35.78
N PHE A 121 -7.81 3.96 -36.28
CA PHE A 121 -8.31 2.69 -36.75
C PHE A 121 -7.53 2.21 -37.98
N VAL A 122 -7.15 0.94 -37.98
CA VAL A 122 -6.52 0.25 -39.11
C VAL A 122 -7.27 -1.05 -39.35
N ASP A 123 -7.74 -1.24 -40.58
CA ASP A 123 -8.63 -2.36 -40.94
C ASP A 123 -7.86 -3.68 -41.14
N PHE A 124 -6.74 -3.64 -41.88
CA PHE A 124 -5.95 -4.83 -42.22
C PHE A 124 -4.56 -4.83 -41.58
N ASN A 125 -4.02 -6.03 -41.32
CA ASN A 125 -2.68 -6.25 -40.75
C ASN A 125 -2.45 -5.55 -39.40
N GLN A 126 -3.45 -5.63 -38.52
CA GLN A 126 -3.38 -5.04 -37.19
C GLN A 126 -2.28 -5.67 -36.33
N SER A 127 -1.40 -4.81 -35.82
CA SER A 127 -0.51 -5.07 -34.68
C SER A 127 -1.32 -5.36 -33.41
N VAL A 128 -0.64 -5.90 -32.39
CA VAL A 128 -1.23 -6.13 -31.06
C VAL A 128 -1.79 -4.83 -30.46
N ALA A 129 -1.10 -3.71 -30.65
CA ALA A 129 -1.55 -2.41 -30.19
C ALA A 129 -2.85 -1.96 -30.88
N GLN A 130 -2.97 -2.18 -32.19
CA GLN A 130 -4.19 -1.84 -32.94
C GLN A 130 -5.38 -2.72 -32.54
N LYS A 131 -5.15 -4.01 -32.26
CA LYS A 131 -6.21 -4.88 -31.71
C LYS A 131 -6.67 -4.42 -30.32
N ALA A 132 -5.73 -4.02 -29.46
CA ALA A 132 -6.05 -3.46 -28.14
C ALA A 132 -6.84 -2.14 -28.25
N TYR A 133 -6.50 -1.28 -29.22
CA TYR A 133 -7.25 -0.07 -29.53
C TYR A 133 -8.68 -0.39 -29.97
N VAL A 134 -8.88 -1.32 -30.91
CA VAL A 134 -10.23 -1.73 -31.35
C VAL A 134 -11.04 -2.22 -30.16
N PHE A 135 -10.45 -3.08 -29.32
CA PHE A 135 -11.11 -3.57 -28.11
C PHE A 135 -11.47 -2.44 -27.14
N TYR A 136 -10.55 -1.51 -26.89
CA TYR A 136 -10.80 -0.32 -26.06
C TYR A 136 -11.98 0.49 -26.60
N ASN A 137 -11.99 0.79 -27.90
CA ASN A 137 -13.04 1.61 -28.52
C ASN A 137 -14.40 0.90 -28.48
N THR A 138 -14.44 -0.41 -28.72
CA THR A 138 -15.67 -1.20 -28.55
C THR A 138 -16.21 -1.12 -27.12
N CYS A 139 -15.34 -1.19 -26.12
CA CYS A 139 -15.74 -1.10 -24.71
C CYS A 139 -16.27 0.29 -24.34
N VAL A 140 -15.65 1.36 -24.84
CA VAL A 140 -16.08 2.75 -24.59
C VAL A 140 -17.43 3.03 -25.23
N GLU A 141 -17.67 2.53 -26.45
CA GLU A 141 -18.93 2.71 -27.16
C GLU A 141 -20.04 1.77 -26.66
N PHE A 142 -19.69 0.65 -26.03
CA PHE A 142 -20.65 -0.37 -25.61
C PHE A 142 -21.86 0.20 -24.84
N PRO A 143 -21.71 1.08 -23.82
CA PRO A 143 -22.86 1.67 -23.11
C PRO A 143 -23.85 2.46 -23.97
N HIS A 144 -23.42 2.91 -25.15
CA HIS A 144 -24.26 3.66 -26.09
C HIS A 144 -24.97 2.77 -27.11
N GLN A 145 -24.68 1.47 -27.14
CA GLN A 145 -25.32 0.52 -28.04
C GLN A 145 -26.74 0.15 -27.57
N GLU A 146 -27.69 0.12 -28.51
CA GLU A 146 -29.08 -0.27 -28.24
C GLU A 146 -29.23 -1.80 -28.09
N ASN A 147 -28.44 -2.56 -28.85
CA ASN A 147 -28.45 -4.03 -28.89
C ASN A 147 -27.57 -4.69 -27.82
N ARG A 148 -27.16 -3.97 -26.76
CA ARG A 148 -26.32 -4.52 -25.66
C ARG A 148 -26.89 -5.78 -25.05
N ARG A 149 -28.21 -5.78 -24.81
CA ARG A 149 -28.93 -6.92 -24.24
C ARG A 149 -28.82 -8.13 -25.17
N ASP A 150 -29.04 -7.93 -26.46
CA ASP A 150 -29.01 -9.01 -27.45
C ASP A 150 -27.60 -9.56 -27.60
N GLY A 151 -26.58 -8.69 -27.61
CA GLY A 151 -25.18 -9.10 -27.60
C GLY A 151 -24.82 -9.93 -26.36
N PHE A 152 -25.27 -9.52 -25.18
CA PHE A 152 -25.08 -10.28 -23.94
C PHE A 152 -25.80 -11.63 -23.99
N LEU A 153 -27.05 -11.67 -24.44
CA LEU A 153 -27.82 -12.92 -24.61
C LEU A 153 -27.18 -13.85 -25.64
N HIS A 154 -26.60 -13.31 -26.71
CA HIS A 154 -25.88 -14.09 -27.70
C HIS A 154 -24.59 -14.72 -27.12
N VAL A 155 -23.85 -14.00 -26.27
CA VAL A 155 -22.68 -14.55 -25.55
C VAL A 155 -23.11 -15.66 -24.59
N LEU A 156 -24.19 -15.44 -23.82
CA LEU A 156 -24.75 -16.44 -22.92
C LEU A 156 -25.20 -17.71 -23.67
N SER A 157 -25.94 -17.54 -24.76
CA SER A 157 -26.39 -18.62 -25.64
C SER A 157 -25.21 -19.43 -26.19
N ARG A 158 -24.14 -18.77 -26.62
CA ARG A 158 -22.92 -19.45 -27.10
C ARG A 158 -22.16 -20.17 -25.98
N ALA A 159 -22.33 -19.73 -24.74
CA ALA A 159 -21.77 -20.35 -23.55
C ALA A 159 -22.71 -21.40 -22.90
N GLY A 160 -23.74 -21.88 -23.62
CA GLY A 160 -24.68 -22.90 -23.13
C GLY A 160 -25.79 -22.37 -22.22
N PHE A 161 -25.84 -21.06 -21.98
CA PHE A 161 -26.95 -20.40 -21.28
C PHE A 161 -27.94 -19.80 -22.26
N HIS A 162 -28.62 -20.67 -23.01
CA HIS A 162 -29.67 -20.24 -23.95
C HIS A 162 -30.82 -19.52 -23.24
N GLU A 163 -31.09 -19.90 -21.99
CA GLU A 163 -32.17 -19.36 -21.16
C GLU A 163 -31.68 -19.08 -19.73
N TRP A 164 -32.03 -17.91 -19.19
CA TRP A 164 -31.74 -17.59 -17.80
C TRP A 164 -32.97 -17.92 -16.93
N PRO A 165 -32.90 -18.82 -15.94
CA PRO A 165 -34.07 -19.35 -15.22
C PRO A 165 -34.95 -18.31 -14.50
N ILE A 166 -34.46 -17.08 -14.32
CA ILE A 166 -35.18 -15.98 -13.65
C ILE A 166 -36.01 -15.15 -14.65
N VAL A 167 -35.80 -15.31 -15.95
CA VAL A 167 -36.59 -14.60 -16.96
C VAL A 167 -37.93 -15.33 -17.12
N PRO A 168 -39.06 -14.68 -16.80
CA PRO A 168 -40.36 -15.31 -16.88
C PRO A 168 -40.80 -15.31 -18.34
N ASN A 169 -40.30 -16.27 -19.11
CA ASN A 169 -41.06 -16.84 -20.20
C ASN A 169 -40.61 -18.29 -20.42
N ASP A 170 -41.61 -19.16 -20.26
CA ASP A 170 -41.78 -20.44 -20.91
C ASP A 170 -40.94 -21.67 -20.52
N THR A 171 -41.70 -22.74 -20.25
CA THR A 171 -41.51 -24.12 -20.70
C THR A 171 -40.11 -24.54 -21.14
N GLY A 172 -39.49 -25.44 -20.36
CA GLY A 172 -38.44 -26.32 -20.87
C GLY A 172 -37.06 -26.16 -20.27
N ALA A 173 -36.94 -25.73 -19.00
CA ALA A 173 -35.68 -25.72 -18.27
C ALA A 173 -34.86 -26.98 -18.58
N GLN A 174 -33.72 -26.78 -19.24
CA GLN A 174 -32.85 -27.87 -19.69
C GLN A 174 -32.49 -28.74 -18.50
N LYS A 175 -32.87 -30.02 -18.57
CA LYS A 175 -32.74 -30.94 -17.45
C LYS A 175 -31.47 -31.76 -17.65
N TRP A 176 -30.38 -31.33 -17.02
CA TRP A 176 -29.13 -32.09 -17.03
C TRP A 176 -29.26 -33.34 -16.16
N ASN A 177 -28.77 -34.49 -16.65
CA ASN A 177 -28.89 -35.76 -15.94
C ASN A 177 -27.81 -35.93 -14.86
N ASN A 178 -26.68 -35.22 -14.99
CA ASN A 178 -25.63 -35.19 -13.99
C ASN A 178 -24.87 -33.84 -13.99
N SER A 179 -24.05 -33.64 -12.96
CA SER A 179 -23.26 -32.42 -12.79
C SER A 179 -22.17 -32.25 -13.84
N THR A 180 -21.62 -33.33 -14.41
CA THR A 180 -20.59 -33.25 -15.47
C THR A 180 -21.15 -32.68 -16.76
N GLU A 181 -22.37 -33.08 -17.15
CA GLU A 181 -23.10 -32.58 -18.31
C GLU A 181 -23.41 -31.09 -18.15
N LEU A 182 -23.88 -30.68 -16.97
CA LEU A 182 -24.05 -29.26 -16.63
C LEU A 182 -22.72 -28.50 -16.74
N LEU A 183 -21.63 -29.01 -16.15
CA LEU A 183 -20.33 -28.34 -16.13
C LEU A 183 -19.69 -28.22 -17.52
N GLN A 184 -19.93 -29.18 -18.41
CA GLN A 184 -19.48 -29.12 -19.81
C GLN A 184 -20.27 -28.10 -20.63
N ASP A 185 -21.55 -27.94 -20.34
CA ASP A 185 -22.48 -27.09 -21.09
C ASP A 185 -22.34 -25.61 -20.70
N VAL A 186 -22.26 -25.30 -19.40
CA VAL A 186 -22.30 -23.93 -18.88
C VAL A 186 -21.05 -23.08 -19.15
N GLY A 187 -19.87 -23.67 -19.41
CA GLY A 187 -18.66 -22.99 -19.93
C GLY A 187 -18.07 -21.79 -19.15
N ILE A 188 -18.81 -21.21 -18.20
CA ILE A 188 -18.50 -20.05 -17.36
C ILE A 188 -18.39 -20.58 -15.95
N LEU A 189 -17.26 -20.29 -15.32
CA LEU A 189 -16.90 -20.52 -13.91
C LEU A 189 -18.13 -20.76 -13.00
N THR A 190 -18.44 -22.04 -12.85
CA THR A 190 -19.46 -22.55 -11.93
C THR A 190 -18.81 -22.91 -10.61
N VAL A 191 -19.51 -23.66 -9.76
CA VAL A 191 -19.12 -24.14 -8.42
C VAL A 191 -17.64 -24.60 -8.33
N LEU A 192 -17.06 -25.08 -9.43
CA LEU A 192 -15.65 -25.42 -9.54
C LEU A 192 -14.95 -24.51 -10.56
N ASP A 193 -13.88 -23.87 -10.13
CA ASP A 193 -12.94 -23.15 -11.00
C ASP A 193 -11.83 -24.12 -11.43
N VAL A 194 -11.69 -24.31 -12.76
CA VAL A 194 -10.67 -25.18 -13.35
C VAL A 194 -9.68 -24.31 -14.12
N PHE A 195 -8.45 -24.22 -13.63
CA PHE A 195 -7.35 -23.52 -14.29
C PHE A 195 -6.13 -24.42 -14.41
N VAL A 196 -5.38 -24.23 -15.49
CA VAL A 196 -4.06 -24.87 -15.66
C VAL A 196 -2.99 -23.91 -15.14
N LYS A 197 -2.24 -24.34 -14.14
CA LYS A 197 -1.06 -23.62 -13.62
C LYS A 197 0.14 -24.56 -13.61
N LYS A 198 1.33 -23.99 -13.55
CA LYS A 198 2.54 -24.79 -13.29
C LYS A 198 2.37 -25.50 -11.95
N ASP A 199 2.74 -26.77 -11.93
CA ASP A 199 2.82 -27.55 -10.71
C ASP A 199 3.86 -26.90 -9.77
N ALA A 200 3.44 -26.58 -8.55
CA ALA A 200 4.28 -25.95 -7.54
C ALA A 200 5.44 -26.87 -7.11
N GLU A 201 5.24 -28.18 -7.15
CA GLU A 201 6.24 -29.18 -6.75
C GLU A 201 7.12 -29.62 -7.93
N ARG A 202 6.71 -29.34 -9.17
CA ARG A 202 7.38 -29.82 -10.39
C ARG A 202 7.50 -28.73 -11.45
N SER A 203 8.14 -27.63 -11.06
CA SER A 203 8.24 -26.39 -11.85
C SER A 203 9.08 -26.48 -13.13
N THR A 204 9.77 -27.60 -13.39
CA THR A 204 10.81 -27.73 -14.43
C THR A 204 10.43 -28.52 -15.67
N TYR A 205 9.18 -28.98 -15.83
CA TYR A 205 8.76 -29.55 -17.12
C TYR A 205 8.42 -28.41 -18.10
N HIS A 206 9.27 -28.28 -19.12
CA HIS A 206 9.09 -27.42 -20.28
C HIS A 206 8.17 -28.06 -21.31
#